data_AF-A0A4V3DEX6-F1
#
_entry.id   AF-A0A4V3DEX6-F1
#
_cell.length_a   1.000
_cell.length_b   1.000
_cell.length_c   1.000
_cell.angle_alpha   90.00
_cell.angle_beta   90.00
_cell.angle_gamma   90.00
#
_symmetry.space_group_name_H-M   'P 1'
#
loop_
_entity.id
_entity.type
_entity.pdbx_description
1 polymer ?
#
loop_
_entity_poly.entity_id
_entity_poly.type
_entity_poly.pdbx_seq_one_letter_code
_entity_poly.pdbx_strand_id
1 'polypeptide(L)'
;MNQSKTTLSLAPAAPAKAPDQRLLVGDPAPMFVCRSNVNPAFDFSTAAGRYIVLSFLGSSAHTVGRPLFEAFRQAAQTFAEPDFYFFGVCGESPDIAPEELQHLPPGMDIFWDATGEVAARFRLVPAGGGSIAQPVTFLLDLGMRIVGIFATNDGRLQADSVLQVLRRLPRLGPPRPALLQAPVLVVPHVFERDLCRRLVEGYRTHGGSESGFMVERDGKTVRASDHRHKRRSDWIINDRELIEAAQERIRRRLVPEIARAFAFKVTRMERHIVACYDESGGYFRPHRDNTTKGTAHRRFAVTVNLNAEDYSGGDLMFPEFGRAAYRAPTGGAVVFSCSLLHEALPVTRGQRYAYLPFLYDEAAAAIRQANNPHLGDGVQVYQMVGATPGQATGPRPALAPQDRRPGQKAGKRPGGKGPGKDPGKGKSAGPRRPR
;
A
#
# COMPACT_ATOMS: atom_id res chain seq x y z
N MET A 1 -16.39 -40.77 -16.66
CA MET A 1 -14.99 -40.31 -16.51
C MET A 1 -14.95 -39.26 -15.41
N ASN A 2 -14.33 -39.59 -14.29
CA ASN A 2 -14.34 -38.81 -13.05
C ASN A 2 -13.23 -37.76 -13.11
N GLN A 3 -13.55 -36.48 -13.41
CA GLN A 3 -12.53 -35.42 -13.38
C GLN A 3 -12.32 -34.95 -11.93
N SER A 4 -11.10 -35.17 -11.44
CA SER A 4 -10.63 -34.85 -10.10
C SER A 4 -10.73 -33.34 -9.80
N LYS A 5 -11.35 -33.00 -8.66
CA LYS A 5 -11.22 -31.67 -8.04
C LYS A 5 -9.74 -31.40 -7.77
N THR A 6 -9.16 -30.41 -8.45
CA THR A 6 -7.75 -30.05 -8.30
C THR A 6 -7.56 -29.28 -6.99
N THR A 7 -7.01 -29.94 -5.98
CA THR A 7 -6.59 -29.29 -4.73
C THR A 7 -5.20 -28.69 -4.93
N LEU A 8 -5.11 -27.36 -4.94
CA LEU A 8 -3.82 -26.65 -4.94
C LEU A 8 -3.09 -26.90 -3.61
N SER A 9 -1.99 -27.63 -3.68
CA SER A 9 -1.05 -27.77 -2.57
C SER A 9 -0.10 -26.56 -2.58
N LEU A 10 -0.18 -25.72 -1.55
CA LEU A 10 0.77 -24.64 -1.33
C LEU A 10 2.00 -25.18 -0.58
N ALA A 11 3.20 -24.82 -1.03
CA ALA A 11 4.45 -25.13 -0.34
C ALA A 11 4.46 -24.59 1.11
N PRO A 12 5.16 -25.23 2.06
CA PRO A 12 5.18 -24.81 3.45
C PRO A 12 5.73 -23.38 3.61
N ALA A 13 5.01 -22.56 4.37
CA ALA A 13 5.37 -21.17 4.64
C ALA A 13 6.69 -21.03 5.41
N ALA A 14 7.58 -20.16 4.92
CA ALA A 14 8.65 -19.60 5.72
C ALA A 14 8.05 -18.77 6.89
N PRO A 15 8.75 -18.63 8.04
CA PRO A 15 8.27 -17.80 9.13
C PRO A 15 8.06 -16.36 8.63
N ALA A 16 6.90 -15.77 8.94
CA ALA A 16 6.57 -14.40 8.57
C ALA A 16 7.69 -13.46 9.07
N LYS A 17 8.40 -12.82 8.15
CA LYS A 17 9.34 -11.74 8.49
C LYS A 17 8.56 -10.65 9.21
N ALA A 18 9.14 -10.09 10.28
CA ALA A 18 8.58 -8.92 10.92
C ALA A 18 8.40 -7.81 9.86
N PRO A 19 7.26 -7.08 9.85
CA PRO A 19 7.02 -6.05 8.84
C PRO A 19 8.11 -4.99 8.91
N ASP A 20 8.68 -4.60 7.76
CA ASP A 20 9.62 -3.47 7.68
C ASP A 20 8.89 -2.20 8.10
N GLN A 21 9.30 -1.65 9.24
CA GLN A 21 8.64 -0.50 9.86
C GLN A 21 9.07 0.84 9.26
N ARG A 22 10.08 0.85 8.38
CA ARG A 22 10.56 2.08 7.73
C ARG A 22 9.54 2.58 6.73
N LEU A 23 9.30 3.89 6.70
CA LEU A 23 8.49 4.52 5.67
C LEU A 23 9.18 4.42 4.30
N LEU A 24 8.40 4.11 3.27
CA LEU A 24 8.85 3.95 1.91
C LEU A 24 8.08 4.88 0.98
N VAL A 25 8.64 5.15 -0.21
CA VAL A 25 7.88 5.79 -1.30
C VAL A 25 6.60 4.99 -1.57
N GLY A 26 5.49 5.70 -1.69
CA GLY A 26 4.14 5.17 -1.83
C GLY A 26 3.38 4.99 -0.51
N ASP A 27 4.03 5.11 0.65
CA ASP A 27 3.32 5.05 1.92
C ASP A 27 2.63 6.39 2.24
N PRO A 28 1.48 6.38 2.95
CA PRO A 28 0.94 7.61 3.50
C PRO A 28 1.88 8.17 4.58
N ALA A 29 2.06 9.49 4.60
CA ALA A 29 2.76 10.16 5.69
C ALA A 29 1.98 10.01 7.00
N PRO A 30 2.65 9.76 8.14
CA PRO A 30 2.00 9.83 9.45
C PRO A 30 1.38 11.20 9.71
N MET A 31 0.13 11.23 10.14
CA MET A 31 -0.54 12.46 10.57
C MET A 31 -0.20 12.80 12.03
N PHE A 32 -0.14 14.10 12.33
CA PHE A 32 0.17 14.62 13.65
C PHE A 32 -0.44 16.02 13.84
N VAL A 33 -0.55 16.41 15.11
CA VAL A 33 -0.79 17.79 15.53
C VAL A 33 0.46 18.27 16.24
N CYS A 34 1.00 19.42 15.85
CA CYS A 34 2.24 19.95 16.42
C CYS A 34 2.19 21.47 16.55
N ARG A 35 2.92 22.03 17.52
CA ARG A 35 3.14 23.47 17.61
C ARG A 35 3.94 23.92 16.39
N SER A 36 3.55 25.02 15.76
CA SER A 36 4.28 25.66 14.67
C SER A 36 4.56 27.13 14.98
N ASN A 37 5.30 27.80 14.10
CA ASN A 37 5.49 29.26 14.12
C ASN A 37 4.18 30.04 13.88
N VAL A 38 3.17 29.45 13.23
CA VAL A 38 1.91 30.13 12.89
C VAL A 38 0.70 29.66 13.69
N ASN A 39 0.75 28.47 14.30
CA ASN A 39 -0.37 27.87 15.03
C ASN A 39 0.15 26.98 16.17
N PRO A 40 -0.30 27.19 17.43
CA PRO A 40 0.15 26.39 18.56
C PRO A 40 -0.28 24.92 18.54
N ALA A 41 -1.28 24.56 17.73
CA ALA A 41 -1.77 23.19 17.56
C ALA A 41 -2.15 22.96 16.08
N PHE A 42 -1.17 23.02 15.19
CA PHE A 42 -1.38 22.83 13.76
C PHE A 42 -1.69 21.37 13.43
N ASP A 43 -2.86 21.09 12.84
CA ASP A 43 -3.21 19.77 12.31
C ASP A 43 -2.62 19.60 10.90
N PHE A 44 -1.60 18.74 10.78
CA PHE A 44 -0.88 18.52 9.53
C PHE A 44 -1.78 17.97 8.41
N SER A 45 -2.90 17.32 8.74
CA SER A 45 -3.83 16.80 7.74
C SER A 45 -4.49 17.90 6.90
N THR A 46 -4.56 19.12 7.43
CA THR A 46 -5.15 20.28 6.74
C THR A 46 -4.24 20.89 5.67
N ALA A 47 -2.97 20.47 5.59
CA ALA A 47 -2.00 20.96 4.63
C ALA A 47 -2.09 20.30 3.23
N ALA A 48 -2.92 19.27 3.07
CA ALA A 48 -3.08 18.51 1.84
C ALA A 48 -3.55 19.35 0.62
N GLY A 49 -3.59 18.75 -0.56
CA GLY A 49 -4.02 19.40 -1.80
C GLY A 49 -2.92 20.15 -2.55
N ARG A 50 -1.67 20.05 -2.08
CA ARG A 50 -0.46 20.60 -2.70
C ARG A 50 0.71 19.64 -2.49
N TYR A 51 1.83 19.82 -3.19
CA TYR A 51 3.04 19.06 -2.85
C TYR A 51 3.73 19.69 -1.64
N ILE A 52 4.18 18.85 -0.72
CA ILE A 52 4.80 19.30 0.53
C ILE A 52 6.22 18.78 0.62
N VAL A 53 7.16 19.68 0.91
CA VAL A 53 8.50 19.35 1.37
C VAL A 53 8.49 19.36 2.89
N LEU A 54 8.48 18.18 3.52
CA LEU A 54 8.55 18.01 4.97
C LEU A 54 9.98 17.62 5.36
N SER A 55 10.74 18.55 5.93
CA SER A 55 12.16 18.39 6.21
C SER A 55 12.46 18.34 7.70
N PHE A 56 12.89 17.19 8.21
CA PHE A 56 13.38 17.03 9.57
C PHE A 56 14.80 17.56 9.66
N LEU A 57 14.98 18.70 10.32
CA LEU A 57 16.24 19.45 10.35
C LEU A 57 17.16 19.03 11.51
N GLY A 58 16.59 18.47 12.57
CA GLY A 58 17.30 18.25 13.83
C GLY A 58 17.31 19.53 14.67
N SER A 59 18.37 19.73 15.46
CA SER A 59 18.59 21.01 16.15
C SER A 59 18.99 22.12 15.17
N SER A 60 18.80 23.38 15.53
CA SER A 60 19.23 24.52 14.70
C SER A 60 20.75 24.57 14.48
N ALA A 61 21.53 23.96 15.37
CA ALA A 61 22.98 23.81 15.25
C ALA A 61 23.43 22.57 14.44
N HIS A 62 22.51 21.75 13.91
CA HIS A 62 22.86 20.51 13.22
C HIS A 62 23.68 20.80 11.95
N THR A 63 24.84 20.13 11.81
CA THR A 63 25.81 20.36 10.73
C THR A 63 25.25 20.16 9.33
N VAL A 64 24.36 19.17 9.16
CA VAL A 64 23.59 18.94 7.92
C VAL A 64 22.30 19.76 7.86
N GLY A 65 21.57 19.88 8.97
CA GLY A 65 20.24 20.50 9.02
C GLY A 65 20.25 22.00 8.75
N ARG A 66 21.26 22.71 9.25
CA ARG A 66 21.37 24.15 9.05
C ARG A 66 21.63 24.53 7.58
N PRO A 67 22.63 23.95 6.87
CA PRO A 67 22.78 24.18 5.43
C PRO A 67 21.57 23.73 4.60
N LEU A 68 20.88 22.65 5.01
CA LEU A 68 19.66 22.17 4.37
C LEU A 68 18.53 23.21 4.42
N PHE A 69 18.26 23.76 5.61
CA PHE A 69 17.26 24.81 5.79
C PHE A 69 17.64 26.08 5.02
N GLU A 70 18.89 26.51 5.09
CA GLU A 70 19.36 27.71 4.38
C GLU A 70 19.20 27.57 2.86
N ALA A 71 19.47 26.41 2.29
CA ALA A 71 19.27 26.16 0.87
C ALA A 71 17.78 26.25 0.46
N PHE A 72 16.85 25.73 1.27
CA PHE A 72 15.42 25.91 1.01
C PHE A 72 14.96 27.36 1.18
N ARG A 73 15.49 28.07 2.18
CA ARG A 73 15.20 29.49 2.40
C ARG A 73 15.67 30.36 1.24
N GLN A 74 16.84 30.08 0.67
CA GLN A 74 17.32 30.73 -0.56
C GLN A 74 16.43 30.44 -1.78
N ALA A 75 15.74 29.30 -1.76
CA ALA A 75 14.78 28.90 -2.78
C ALA A 75 13.32 29.27 -2.45
N ALA A 76 13.06 30.17 -1.49
CA ALA A 76 11.73 30.52 -0.98
C ALA A 76 10.70 30.85 -2.07
N GLN A 77 11.12 31.46 -3.18
CA GLN A 77 10.24 31.74 -4.32
C GLN A 77 9.56 30.48 -4.90
N THR A 78 10.19 29.30 -4.77
CA THR A 78 9.59 28.02 -5.17
C THR A 78 8.34 27.70 -4.36
N PHE A 79 8.31 28.10 -3.09
CA PHE A 79 7.23 27.81 -2.14
C PHE A 79 6.20 28.95 -2.03
N ALA A 80 6.50 30.13 -2.58
CA ALA A 80 5.55 31.24 -2.63
C ALA A 80 4.32 30.93 -3.53
N GLU A 81 4.43 29.92 -4.39
CA GLU A 81 3.35 29.42 -5.25
C GLU A 81 2.44 28.42 -4.52
N PRO A 82 1.14 28.34 -4.84
CA PRO A 82 0.20 27.46 -4.14
C PRO A 82 0.48 25.96 -4.33
N ASP A 83 1.25 25.60 -5.35
CA ASP A 83 1.56 24.20 -5.71
C ASP A 83 2.48 23.52 -4.70
N PHE A 84 3.39 24.27 -4.07
CA PHE A 84 4.48 23.75 -3.25
C PHE A 84 4.49 24.42 -1.87
N TYR A 85 4.70 23.64 -0.81
CA TYR A 85 4.84 24.19 0.54
C TYR A 85 5.98 23.52 1.28
N PHE A 86 6.73 24.30 2.04
CA PHE A 86 7.80 23.80 2.89
C PHE A 86 7.38 23.76 4.35
N PHE A 87 7.60 22.63 5.00
CA PHE A 87 7.57 22.51 6.45
C PHE A 87 8.93 22.00 6.94
N GLY A 88 9.61 22.76 7.79
CA GLY A 88 10.73 22.25 8.58
C GLY A 88 10.22 21.65 9.88
N VAL A 89 10.87 20.61 10.39
CA VAL A 89 10.65 20.06 11.73
C VAL A 89 11.93 20.29 12.53
N CYS A 90 11.88 21.18 13.50
CA CYS A 90 12.99 21.54 14.37
C CYS A 90 12.86 20.81 15.71
N GLY A 91 13.93 20.19 16.19
CA GLY A 91 13.96 19.44 17.45
C GLY A 91 14.12 20.31 18.70
N GLU A 92 13.96 21.63 18.60
CA GLU A 92 14.14 22.59 19.69
C GLU A 92 12.83 23.32 20.03
N SER A 93 12.76 23.90 21.23
CA SER A 93 11.67 24.81 21.59
C SER A 93 11.82 26.13 20.83
N PRO A 94 10.73 26.81 20.42
CA PRO A 94 10.80 28.15 19.84
C PRO A 94 11.57 29.15 20.73
N ASP A 95 11.59 28.96 22.05
CA ASP A 95 12.24 29.90 22.99
C ASP A 95 13.77 29.95 22.87
N ILE A 96 14.39 28.89 22.35
CA ILE A 96 15.85 28.78 22.18
C ILE A 96 16.27 28.70 20.71
N ALA A 97 15.31 28.57 19.80
CA ALA A 97 15.56 28.47 18.38
C ALA A 97 15.91 29.86 17.80
N PRO A 98 16.81 29.93 16.79
CA PRO A 98 17.11 31.16 16.09
C PRO A 98 15.86 31.89 15.57
N GLU A 99 15.86 33.22 15.64
CA GLU A 99 14.75 34.08 15.20
C GLU A 99 14.36 33.84 13.73
N GLU A 100 15.31 33.47 12.87
CA GLU A 100 15.09 33.11 11.47
C GLU A 100 14.14 31.92 11.25
N LEU A 101 13.99 31.03 12.25
CA LEU A 101 13.02 29.92 12.21
C LEU A 101 11.61 30.35 12.68
N GLN A 102 11.49 31.53 13.28
CA GLN A 102 10.22 32.07 13.76
C GLN A 102 9.55 32.97 12.70
N HIS A 103 10.36 33.64 11.87
CA HIS A 103 9.90 34.58 10.84
C HIS A 103 10.30 34.10 9.43
N LEU A 104 9.40 33.35 8.79
CA LEU A 104 9.63 32.74 7.49
C LEU A 104 8.92 33.47 6.34
N PRO A 105 9.47 33.37 5.10
CA PRO A 105 8.77 33.81 3.90
C PRO A 105 7.44 33.05 3.68
N PRO A 106 6.50 33.61 2.90
CA PRO A 106 5.28 32.89 2.50
C PRO A 106 5.59 31.53 1.87
N GLY A 107 4.78 30.52 2.22
CA GLY A 107 4.96 29.16 1.70
C GLY A 107 5.87 28.26 2.54
N MET A 108 6.40 28.77 3.65
CA MET A 108 7.32 28.05 4.52
C MET A 108 6.86 28.18 5.97
N ASP A 109 6.87 27.07 6.72
CA ASP A 109 6.61 27.05 8.17
C ASP A 109 7.55 26.07 8.91
N ILE A 110 7.67 26.23 10.23
CA ILE A 110 8.41 25.33 11.13
C ILE A 110 7.45 24.70 12.13
N PHE A 111 7.52 23.38 12.26
CA PHE A 111 7.03 22.62 13.40
C PHE A 111 8.09 22.50 14.48
N TRP A 112 7.69 22.69 15.73
CA TRP A 112 8.53 22.60 16.93
C TRP A 112 8.34 21.24 17.60
N ASP A 113 9.26 20.30 17.34
CA ASP A 113 9.25 18.92 17.80
C ASP A 113 10.27 18.69 18.93
N ALA A 114 10.25 19.55 19.96
CA ALA A 114 11.17 19.48 21.10
C ALA A 114 11.07 18.14 21.87
N THR A 115 9.93 17.46 21.80
CA THR A 115 9.71 16.13 22.42
C THR A 115 10.14 14.97 21.53
N GLY A 116 10.38 15.21 20.23
CA GLY A 116 10.70 14.17 19.24
C GLY A 116 9.51 13.29 18.86
N GLU A 117 8.29 13.63 19.25
CA GLU A 117 7.09 12.83 18.97
C GLU A 117 6.77 12.76 17.47
N VAL A 118 6.96 13.86 16.74
CA VAL A 118 6.76 13.90 15.28
C VAL A 118 7.83 13.05 14.62
N ALA A 119 9.11 13.25 14.95
CA ALA A 119 10.21 12.44 14.44
C ALA A 119 10.03 10.94 14.75
N ALA A 120 9.49 10.58 15.92
CA ALA A 120 9.17 9.20 16.29
C ALA A 120 8.07 8.57 15.43
N ARG A 121 7.03 9.33 15.05
CA ARG A 121 5.99 8.88 14.12
C ARG A 121 6.57 8.55 12.75
N PHE A 122 7.59 9.31 12.32
CA PHE A 122 8.33 9.09 11.08
C PHE A 122 9.48 8.09 11.21
N ARG A 123 9.67 7.48 12.39
CA ARG A 123 10.70 6.47 12.67
C ARG A 123 12.13 7.00 12.50
N LEU A 124 12.35 8.27 12.82
CA LEU A 124 13.65 8.93 12.68
C LEU A 124 14.46 8.99 13.98
N VAL A 125 13.84 8.71 15.12
CA VAL A 125 14.53 8.64 16.42
C VAL A 125 14.89 7.19 16.78
N PRO A 126 16.02 6.95 17.46
CA PRO A 126 16.39 5.62 17.95
C PRO A 126 15.36 5.02 18.92
N ALA A 127 15.35 3.69 19.02
CA ALA A 127 14.58 2.99 20.05
C ALA A 127 15.14 3.34 21.43
N GLY A 128 14.38 4.11 22.23
CA GLY A 128 14.82 4.68 23.51
C GLY A 128 14.75 6.20 23.59
N GLY A 129 14.39 6.87 22.49
CA GLY A 129 14.27 8.33 22.42
C GLY A 129 15.57 9.03 22.03
N GLY A 130 15.52 10.37 21.96
CA GLY A 130 16.65 11.21 21.57
C GLY A 130 16.41 11.96 20.25
N SER A 131 17.43 12.69 19.80
CA SER A 131 17.40 13.46 18.56
C SER A 131 17.46 12.56 17.32
N ILE A 132 17.04 13.10 16.17
CA ILE A 132 17.21 12.41 14.89
C ILE A 132 18.70 12.15 14.62
N ALA A 133 19.02 10.98 14.06
CA ALA A 133 20.40 10.60 13.75
C ALA A 133 20.96 11.38 12.53
N GLN A 134 20.08 11.73 11.59
CA GLN A 134 20.41 12.51 10.40
C GLN A 134 19.17 13.26 9.93
N PRO A 135 19.31 14.46 9.33
CA PRO A 135 18.23 15.16 8.67
C PRO A 135 17.67 14.34 7.50
N VAL A 136 16.36 14.36 7.35
CA VAL A 136 15.64 13.65 6.28
C VAL A 136 14.55 14.54 5.73
N THR A 137 14.45 14.63 4.41
CA THR A 137 13.37 15.34 3.72
C THR A 137 12.44 14.36 3.04
N PHE A 138 11.16 14.46 3.35
CA PHE A 138 10.08 13.76 2.67
C PHE A 138 9.42 14.71 1.68
N LEU A 139 9.23 14.25 0.44
CA LEU A 139 8.38 14.93 -0.54
C LEU A 139 7.04 14.22 -0.57
N LEU A 140 5.96 14.96 -0.36
CA LEU A 140 4.60 14.44 -0.30
C LEU A 140 3.78 14.92 -1.50
N ASP A 141 2.88 14.07 -1.99
CA ASP A 141 1.86 14.46 -2.97
C ASP A 141 0.64 15.13 -2.33
N LEU A 142 -0.32 15.51 -3.17
CA LEU A 142 -1.56 16.18 -2.75
C LEU A 142 -2.40 15.35 -1.77
N GLY A 143 -2.21 14.02 -1.75
CA GLY A 143 -2.88 13.09 -0.84
C GLY A 143 -2.07 12.79 0.41
N MET A 144 -0.99 13.52 0.68
CA MET A 144 -0.06 13.31 1.79
C MET A 144 0.66 11.96 1.71
N ARG A 145 0.94 11.45 0.50
CA ARG A 145 1.70 10.22 0.29
C ARG A 145 3.14 10.54 -0.06
N ILE A 146 4.06 9.73 0.44
CA ILE A 146 5.50 9.91 0.22
C ILE A 146 5.82 9.59 -1.24
N VAL A 147 6.28 10.58 -2.00
CA VAL A 147 6.75 10.41 -3.39
C VAL A 147 8.27 10.56 -3.52
N GLY A 148 8.95 11.02 -2.46
CA GLY A 148 10.41 11.05 -2.37
C GLY A 148 10.89 11.04 -0.92
N ILE A 149 12.06 10.44 -0.69
CA ILE A 149 12.77 10.44 0.60
C ILE A 149 14.22 10.77 0.30
N PHE A 150 14.74 11.82 0.93
CA PHE A 150 16.09 12.33 0.71
C PHE A 150 16.81 12.40 2.04
N ALA A 151 17.96 11.72 2.11
CA ALA A 151 18.81 11.72 3.29
C ALA A 151 20.26 11.62 2.81
N THR A 152 21.03 12.67 3.00
CA THR A 152 22.45 12.71 2.66
C THR A 152 23.24 13.40 3.78
N ASN A 153 24.56 13.26 3.78
CA ASN A 153 25.43 13.94 4.73
C ASN A 153 25.75 15.40 4.33
N ASP A 154 25.17 15.89 3.24
CA ASP A 154 25.31 17.27 2.75
C ASP A 154 23.93 17.91 2.61
N GLY A 155 23.62 18.86 3.51
CA GLY A 155 22.31 19.50 3.55
C GLY A 155 21.98 20.26 2.27
N ARG A 156 22.97 20.88 1.63
CA ARG A 156 22.74 21.65 0.40
C ARG A 156 22.48 20.73 -0.79
N LEU A 157 23.25 19.65 -0.93
CA LEU A 157 23.00 18.63 -1.94
C LEU A 157 21.62 17.97 -1.79
N GLN A 158 21.21 17.73 -0.55
CA GLN A 158 19.87 17.21 -0.24
C GLN A 158 18.77 18.16 -0.69
N ALA A 159 18.85 19.47 -0.34
CA ALA A 159 17.90 20.47 -0.82
C ALA A 159 17.88 20.56 -2.36
N ASP A 160 19.06 20.59 -3.00
CA ASP A 160 19.17 20.69 -4.46
C ASP A 160 18.50 19.50 -5.15
N SER A 161 18.65 18.29 -4.60
CA SER A 161 18.00 17.08 -5.10
C SER A 161 16.47 17.18 -5.02
N VAL A 162 15.93 17.70 -3.91
CA VAL A 162 14.49 17.93 -3.73
C VAL A 162 13.99 18.98 -4.74
N LEU A 163 14.67 20.12 -4.85
CA LEU A 163 14.31 21.20 -5.76
C LEU A 163 14.35 20.75 -7.23
N GLN A 164 15.30 19.89 -7.61
CA GLN A 164 15.33 19.29 -8.95
C GLN A 164 14.11 18.42 -9.24
N VAL A 165 13.61 17.68 -8.25
CA VAL A 165 12.37 16.89 -8.40
C VAL A 165 11.17 17.81 -8.50
N LEU A 166 11.06 18.84 -7.66
CA LEU A 166 9.95 19.81 -7.71
C LEU A 166 9.81 20.46 -9.09
N ARG A 167 10.91 20.81 -9.76
CA ARG A 167 10.90 21.40 -11.12
C ARG A 167 10.32 20.47 -12.19
N ARG A 168 10.26 19.17 -11.94
CA ARG A 168 9.73 18.16 -12.88
C ARG A 168 8.31 17.72 -12.55
N LEU A 169 7.77 18.14 -11.39
CA LEU A 169 6.41 17.81 -11.02
C LEU A 169 5.41 18.59 -11.89
N PRO A 170 4.25 17.99 -12.21
CA PRO A 170 3.16 18.71 -12.85
C PRO A 170 2.73 19.91 -12.01
N ARG A 171 2.49 21.05 -12.67
CA ARG A 171 1.84 22.21 -12.04
C ARG A 171 0.36 21.94 -11.83
N LEU A 172 -0.21 22.39 -10.72
CA LEU A 172 -1.63 22.12 -10.41
C LEU A 172 -2.56 23.02 -11.21
N GLY A 173 -2.10 24.22 -11.55
CA GLY A 173 -2.87 25.22 -12.27
C GLY A 173 -4.00 25.82 -11.41
N PRO A 174 -4.75 26.80 -11.96
CA PRO A 174 -5.84 27.42 -11.22
C PRO A 174 -7.03 26.46 -11.03
N PRO A 175 -7.88 26.69 -10.00
CA PRO A 175 -9.14 25.96 -9.85
C PRO A 175 -9.98 26.00 -11.12
N ARG A 176 -10.57 24.86 -11.48
CA ARG A 176 -11.42 24.71 -12.67
C ARG A 176 -12.69 23.92 -12.35
N PRO A 177 -13.80 24.16 -13.07
CA PRO A 177 -15.00 23.34 -12.94
C PRO A 177 -14.69 21.86 -13.15
N ALA A 178 -15.26 21.02 -12.28
CA ALA A 178 -15.17 19.58 -12.44
C ALA A 178 -15.99 19.13 -13.66
N LEU A 179 -15.43 18.20 -14.44
CA LEU A 179 -16.17 17.49 -15.48
C LEU A 179 -16.81 16.23 -14.88
N LEU A 180 -17.84 15.70 -15.54
CA LEU A 180 -18.35 14.36 -15.23
C LEU A 180 -17.18 13.37 -15.31
N GLN A 181 -16.98 12.62 -14.22
CA GLN A 181 -15.96 11.60 -14.12
C GLN A 181 -16.50 10.38 -13.39
N ALA A 182 -16.02 9.21 -13.74
CA ALA A 182 -16.34 8.00 -13.00
C ALA A 182 -15.80 8.10 -11.56
N PRO A 183 -16.49 7.51 -10.56
CA PRO A 183 -16.03 7.49 -9.17
C PRO A 183 -14.90 6.46 -9.00
N VAL A 184 -13.75 6.76 -9.61
CA VAL A 184 -12.57 5.91 -9.68
C VAL A 184 -11.41 6.59 -8.97
N LEU A 185 -10.64 5.79 -8.26
CA LEU A 185 -9.47 6.25 -7.52
C LEU A 185 -8.20 5.82 -8.26
N VAL A 186 -7.39 6.80 -8.68
CA VAL A 186 -6.08 6.56 -9.28
C VAL A 186 -5.01 6.83 -8.23
N VAL A 187 -4.23 5.81 -7.87
CA VAL A 187 -3.19 5.89 -6.83
C VAL A 187 -1.84 5.54 -7.44
N PRO A 188 -0.91 6.49 -7.60
CA PRO A 188 0.44 6.19 -8.09
C PRO A 188 1.29 5.52 -6.99
N HIS A 189 2.43 4.95 -7.40
CA HIS A 189 3.46 4.39 -6.50
C HIS A 189 2.97 3.32 -5.53
N VAL A 190 2.02 2.46 -5.94
CA VAL A 190 1.59 1.31 -5.13
C VAL A 190 2.66 0.23 -5.15
N PHE A 191 3.12 -0.20 -6.32
CA PHE A 191 4.25 -1.11 -6.47
C PHE A 191 5.50 -0.36 -6.93
N GLU A 192 6.63 -0.67 -6.31
CA GLU A 192 7.94 -0.26 -6.82
C GLU A 192 8.27 -0.94 -8.16
N ARG A 193 9.14 -0.32 -8.96
CA ARG A 193 9.52 -0.79 -10.30
C ARG A 193 10.07 -2.22 -10.26
N ASP A 194 10.81 -2.58 -9.23
CA ASP A 194 11.35 -3.94 -9.06
C ASP A 194 10.26 -5.00 -8.88
N LEU A 195 9.22 -4.72 -8.08
CA LEU A 195 8.10 -5.65 -7.93
C LEU A 195 7.31 -5.77 -9.24
N CYS A 196 7.12 -4.66 -9.97
CA CYS A 196 6.47 -4.69 -11.28
C CYS A 196 7.23 -5.59 -12.25
N ARG A 197 8.56 -5.41 -12.35
CA ARG A 197 9.44 -6.23 -13.19
C ARG A 197 9.38 -7.71 -12.80
N ARG A 198 9.45 -8.04 -11.50
CA ARG A 198 9.37 -9.43 -11.02
C ARG A 198 8.02 -10.09 -11.38
N LEU A 199 6.91 -9.35 -11.29
CA LEU A 199 5.59 -9.86 -11.68
C LEU A 199 5.49 -10.11 -13.19
N VAL A 200 6.03 -9.19 -14.01
CA VAL A 200 6.09 -9.37 -15.48
C VAL A 200 6.98 -10.55 -15.86
N GLU A 201 8.16 -10.68 -15.23
CA GLU A 201 9.07 -11.79 -15.47
C GLU A 201 8.48 -13.14 -15.03
N GLY A 202 7.75 -13.14 -13.92
CA GLY A 202 6.96 -14.28 -13.48
C GLY A 202 5.94 -14.72 -14.53
N TYR A 203 5.23 -13.77 -15.15
CA TYR A 203 4.32 -14.08 -16.26
C TYR A 203 5.09 -14.66 -17.47
N ARG A 204 6.21 -14.05 -17.87
CA ARG A 204 6.99 -14.51 -19.03
C ARG A 204 7.54 -15.92 -18.84
N THR A 205 8.00 -16.24 -17.65
CA THR A 205 8.53 -17.57 -17.31
C THR A 205 7.45 -18.65 -17.33
N HIS A 206 6.26 -18.37 -16.78
CA HIS A 206 5.21 -19.40 -16.62
C HIS A 206 4.19 -19.41 -17.76
N GLY A 207 4.16 -18.36 -18.57
CA GLY A 207 3.11 -18.11 -19.55
C GLY A 207 1.77 -17.72 -18.92
N GLY A 208 0.87 -17.23 -19.75
CA GLY A 208 -0.53 -17.02 -19.40
C GLY A 208 -1.43 -17.94 -20.21
N SER A 209 -2.51 -18.40 -19.59
CA SER A 209 -3.55 -19.16 -20.28
C SER A 209 -4.71 -18.25 -20.64
N GLU A 210 -5.38 -18.52 -21.77
CA GLU A 210 -6.56 -17.75 -22.16
C GLU A 210 -7.60 -17.73 -21.02
N SER A 211 -8.07 -16.54 -20.69
CA SER A 211 -8.92 -16.32 -19.52
C SER A 211 -10.36 -15.99 -19.91
N GLY A 212 -11.28 -16.85 -19.46
CA GLY A 212 -12.72 -16.61 -19.59
C GLY A 212 -13.28 -15.51 -18.68
N PHE A 213 -14.60 -15.37 -18.69
CA PHE A 213 -15.39 -14.50 -17.81
C PHE A 213 -16.49 -15.31 -17.11
N MET A 214 -17.09 -14.73 -16.07
CA MET A 214 -18.09 -15.41 -15.24
C MET A 214 -19.48 -15.05 -15.76
N VAL A 215 -20.31 -16.07 -15.99
CA VAL A 215 -21.72 -15.90 -16.37
C VAL A 215 -22.58 -16.78 -15.49
N GLU A 216 -23.86 -16.43 -15.37
CA GLU A 216 -24.85 -17.30 -14.78
C GLU A 216 -25.49 -18.17 -15.87
N ARG A 217 -25.54 -19.49 -15.63
CA ARG A 217 -26.28 -20.47 -16.43
C ARG A 217 -27.00 -21.41 -15.47
N ASP A 218 -28.31 -21.57 -15.65
CA ASP A 218 -29.15 -22.44 -14.83
C ASP A 218 -29.00 -22.18 -13.31
N GLY A 219 -28.93 -20.90 -12.92
CA GLY A 219 -28.77 -20.47 -11.53
C GLY A 219 -27.38 -20.78 -10.91
N LYS A 220 -26.41 -21.24 -11.72
CA LYS A 220 -25.03 -21.48 -11.32
C LYS A 220 -24.07 -20.52 -11.99
N THR A 221 -23.05 -20.11 -11.24
CA THR A 221 -21.94 -19.35 -11.80
C THR A 221 -20.96 -20.29 -12.49
N VAL A 222 -20.72 -20.09 -13.78
CA VAL A 222 -19.78 -20.88 -14.59
C VAL A 222 -18.79 -19.98 -15.34
N ARG A 223 -17.65 -20.56 -15.74
CA ARG A 223 -16.66 -19.89 -16.60
C ARG A 223 -17.05 -20.06 -18.06
N ALA A 224 -17.07 -18.97 -18.83
CA ALA A 224 -17.29 -18.97 -20.28
C ALA A 224 -16.12 -18.32 -21.03
N SER A 225 -15.90 -18.69 -22.30
CA SER A 225 -15.00 -17.97 -23.21
C SER A 225 -15.73 -17.58 -24.49
N ASP A 226 -15.54 -16.34 -24.94
CA ASP A 226 -16.03 -15.78 -26.21
C ASP A 226 -15.11 -14.63 -26.62
N HIS A 227 -14.36 -14.82 -27.72
CA HIS A 227 -13.40 -13.83 -28.21
C HIS A 227 -14.04 -12.54 -28.68
N ARG A 228 -15.36 -12.49 -28.93
CA ARG A 228 -16.08 -11.23 -29.21
C ARG A 228 -16.24 -10.37 -27.96
N HIS A 229 -16.17 -10.99 -26.78
CA HIS A 229 -16.37 -10.34 -25.49
C HIS A 229 -15.06 -10.09 -24.74
N LYS A 230 -14.10 -11.03 -24.79
CA LYS A 230 -12.84 -10.92 -24.05
C LYS A 230 -11.70 -11.62 -24.78
N ARG A 231 -10.54 -10.95 -24.85
CA ARG A 231 -9.28 -11.50 -25.33
C ARG A 231 -8.13 -11.11 -24.40
N ARG A 232 -7.71 -12.06 -23.56
CA ARG A 232 -6.70 -11.84 -22.51
C ARG A 232 -6.16 -13.15 -21.97
N SER A 233 -4.86 -13.20 -21.69
CA SER A 233 -4.20 -14.35 -21.05
C SER A 233 -3.83 -14.01 -19.60
N ASP A 234 -4.10 -14.93 -18.68
CA ASP A 234 -3.86 -14.74 -17.24
C ASP A 234 -2.84 -15.77 -16.74
N TRP A 235 -1.84 -15.30 -15.98
CA TRP A 235 -1.00 -16.14 -15.13
C TRP A 235 -1.52 -16.08 -13.68
N ILE A 236 -1.84 -17.23 -13.11
CA ILE A 236 -2.19 -17.34 -11.69
C ILE A 236 -0.89 -17.46 -10.89
N ILE A 237 -0.66 -16.50 -10.01
CA ILE A 237 0.52 -16.49 -9.15
C ILE A 237 0.32 -17.52 -8.05
N ASN A 238 1.23 -18.50 -7.97
CA ASN A 238 1.31 -19.47 -6.87
C ASN A 238 2.53 -19.23 -5.97
N ASP A 239 3.47 -18.37 -6.41
CA ASP A 239 4.62 -17.95 -5.62
C ASP A 239 4.16 -17.14 -4.40
N ARG A 240 4.40 -17.70 -3.21
CA ARG A 240 3.94 -17.10 -1.97
C ARG A 240 4.68 -15.81 -1.63
N GLU A 241 5.96 -15.69 -1.96
CA GLU A 241 6.73 -14.49 -1.68
C GLU A 241 6.25 -13.32 -2.55
N LEU A 242 5.92 -13.59 -3.82
CA LEU A 242 5.33 -12.57 -4.71
C LEU A 242 3.93 -12.15 -4.24
N ILE A 243 3.11 -13.10 -3.80
CA ILE A 243 1.79 -12.82 -3.23
C ILE A 243 1.93 -11.94 -1.98
N GLU A 244 2.79 -12.31 -1.05
CA GLU A 244 3.00 -11.56 0.21
C GLU A 244 3.58 -10.18 -0.06
N ALA A 245 4.51 -10.06 -1.01
CA ALA A 245 5.02 -8.77 -1.45
C ALA A 245 3.89 -7.88 -1.98
N ALA A 246 3.07 -8.38 -2.91
CA ALA A 246 1.95 -7.63 -3.48
C ALA A 246 0.89 -7.25 -2.42
N GLN A 247 0.50 -8.19 -1.57
CA GLN A 247 -0.46 -7.96 -0.48
C GLN A 247 0.03 -6.88 0.48
N GLU A 248 1.31 -6.92 0.86
CA GLU A 248 1.88 -5.92 1.75
C GLU A 248 1.81 -4.50 1.16
N ARG A 249 2.11 -4.33 -0.13
CA ARG A 249 2.02 -3.01 -0.79
C ARG A 249 0.57 -2.54 -0.89
N ILE A 250 -0.37 -3.42 -1.24
CA ILE A 250 -1.79 -3.05 -1.27
C ILE A 250 -2.28 -2.66 0.12
N ARG A 251 -1.95 -3.45 1.15
CA ARG A 251 -2.33 -3.18 2.54
C ARG A 251 -1.79 -1.84 3.02
N ARG A 252 -0.53 -1.55 2.73
CA ARG A 252 0.17 -0.37 3.23
C ARG A 252 -0.17 0.90 2.45
N ARG A 253 -0.37 0.78 1.13
CA ARG A 253 -0.41 1.93 0.21
C ARG A 253 -1.76 2.15 -0.46
N LEU A 254 -2.66 1.16 -0.49
CA LEU A 254 -3.94 1.29 -1.20
C LEU A 254 -5.16 1.19 -0.27
N VAL A 255 -5.12 0.31 0.74
CA VAL A 255 -6.22 0.16 1.71
C VAL A 255 -6.55 1.47 2.43
N PRO A 256 -5.57 2.28 2.91
CA PRO A 256 -5.87 3.58 3.52
C PRO A 256 -6.59 4.55 2.57
N GLU A 257 -6.22 4.54 1.28
CA GLU A 257 -6.83 5.42 0.28
C GLU A 257 -8.26 5.01 -0.03
N ILE A 258 -8.55 3.71 -0.07
CA ILE A 258 -9.92 3.19 -0.23
C ILE A 258 -10.78 3.58 0.97
N ALA A 259 -10.24 3.45 2.19
CA ALA A 259 -10.95 3.86 3.39
C ALA A 259 -11.26 5.36 3.38
N ARG A 260 -10.30 6.19 2.96
CA ARG A 260 -10.45 7.65 2.85
C ARG A 260 -11.47 8.06 1.79
N ALA A 261 -11.39 7.50 0.59
CA ALA A 261 -12.20 7.92 -0.55
C ALA A 261 -13.62 7.33 -0.55
N PHE A 262 -13.78 6.10 -0.04
CA PHE A 262 -15.03 5.35 -0.15
C PHE A 262 -15.62 4.93 1.20
N ALA A 263 -15.05 5.38 2.32
CA ALA A 263 -15.48 4.99 3.67
C ALA A 263 -15.56 3.46 3.87
N PHE A 264 -14.71 2.70 3.18
CA PHE A 264 -14.78 1.24 3.14
C PHE A 264 -13.56 0.57 3.78
N LYS A 265 -13.81 -0.35 4.72
CA LYS A 265 -12.76 -1.13 5.38
C LYS A 265 -12.49 -2.44 4.63
N VAL A 266 -11.49 -2.43 3.76
CA VAL A 266 -10.99 -3.65 3.12
C VAL A 266 -10.39 -4.59 4.16
N THR A 267 -10.81 -5.86 4.15
CA THR A 267 -10.20 -6.90 4.99
C THR A 267 -9.71 -8.10 4.21
N ARG A 268 -10.24 -8.33 3.01
CA ARG A 268 -9.97 -9.49 2.17
C ARG A 268 -9.55 -9.08 0.76
N MET A 269 -8.81 -9.97 0.12
CA MET A 269 -8.39 -9.86 -1.26
C MET A 269 -8.65 -11.19 -1.96
N GLU A 270 -9.23 -11.12 -3.16
CA GLU A 270 -9.38 -12.26 -4.06
C GLU A 270 -8.51 -12.07 -5.30
N ARG A 271 -7.87 -13.21 -5.58
CA ARG A 271 -7.00 -13.60 -6.67
C ARG A 271 -5.73 -12.79 -6.82
N HIS A 272 -4.68 -13.52 -7.14
CA HIS A 272 -3.35 -13.02 -7.40
C HIS A 272 -3.02 -13.44 -8.82
N ILE A 273 -3.30 -12.54 -9.78
CA ILE A 273 -3.05 -12.83 -11.20
C ILE A 273 -2.27 -11.69 -11.83
N VAL A 274 -1.43 -12.04 -12.80
CA VAL A 274 -0.93 -11.10 -13.81
C VAL A 274 -1.65 -11.39 -15.11
N ALA A 275 -2.34 -10.39 -15.65
CA ALA A 275 -3.02 -10.47 -16.93
C ALA A 275 -2.20 -9.80 -18.02
N CYS A 276 -2.20 -10.39 -19.22
CA CYS A 276 -1.60 -9.85 -20.43
C CYS A 276 -2.69 -9.58 -21.47
N TYR A 277 -2.72 -8.33 -21.96
CA TYR A 277 -3.45 -7.93 -23.16
C TYR A 277 -2.40 -7.63 -24.22
N ASP A 278 -2.36 -8.39 -25.31
CA ASP A 278 -1.36 -8.22 -26.36
C ASP A 278 -1.85 -7.33 -27.50
N GLU A 279 -0.94 -6.98 -28.41
CA GLU A 279 -1.20 -6.12 -29.56
C GLU A 279 -2.04 -6.76 -30.67
N SER A 280 -2.46 -8.03 -30.54
CA SER A 280 -3.46 -8.62 -31.44
C SER A 280 -4.88 -8.09 -31.18
N GLY A 281 -4.99 -6.96 -30.46
CA GLY A 281 -6.22 -6.38 -29.99
C GLY A 281 -6.71 -7.07 -28.72
N GLY A 282 -5.86 -7.26 -27.71
CA GLY A 282 -6.31 -7.71 -26.39
C GLY A 282 -7.26 -6.69 -25.75
N TYR A 283 -8.43 -7.13 -25.28
CA TYR A 283 -9.47 -6.28 -24.67
C TYR A 283 -10.37 -7.05 -23.69
N PHE A 284 -11.21 -6.30 -22.98
CA PHE A 284 -12.37 -6.85 -22.27
C PHE A 284 -13.54 -5.88 -22.40
N ARG A 285 -14.59 -6.28 -23.13
CA ARG A 285 -15.78 -5.46 -23.42
C ARG A 285 -16.52 -5.02 -22.15
N PRO A 286 -17.46 -4.05 -22.26
CA PRO A 286 -18.23 -3.56 -21.12
C PRO A 286 -18.84 -4.69 -20.29
N HIS A 287 -18.50 -4.71 -19.00
CA HIS A 287 -18.97 -5.70 -18.03
C HIS A 287 -19.02 -5.11 -16.62
N ARG A 288 -19.64 -5.87 -15.71
CA ARG A 288 -19.61 -5.65 -14.25
C ARG A 288 -19.04 -6.91 -13.61
N ASP A 289 -18.32 -6.74 -12.51
CA ASP A 289 -17.51 -7.80 -11.91
C ASP A 289 -18.21 -8.57 -10.78
N ASN A 290 -19.47 -8.25 -10.47
CA ASN A 290 -20.20 -8.79 -9.31
C ASN A 290 -21.65 -9.22 -9.61
N THR A 291 -22.00 -9.50 -10.87
CA THR A 291 -23.38 -9.79 -11.29
C THR A 291 -23.80 -11.25 -11.14
N THR A 292 -22.87 -12.16 -10.82
CA THR A 292 -23.19 -13.57 -10.58
C THR A 292 -23.07 -13.93 -9.11
N LYS A 293 -23.77 -14.97 -8.66
CA LYS A 293 -23.66 -15.43 -7.26
C LYS A 293 -22.22 -15.70 -6.80
N GLY A 294 -21.38 -16.29 -7.67
CA GLY A 294 -19.97 -16.55 -7.36
C GLY A 294 -19.06 -15.32 -7.36
N THR A 295 -19.56 -14.15 -7.78
CA THR A 295 -18.80 -12.90 -7.83
C THR A 295 -19.41 -11.77 -7.00
N ALA A 296 -20.62 -11.96 -6.47
CA ALA A 296 -21.40 -10.97 -5.71
C ALA A 296 -20.69 -10.39 -4.46
N HIS A 297 -19.66 -11.05 -3.94
CA HIS A 297 -18.85 -10.54 -2.82
C HIS A 297 -17.83 -9.48 -3.24
N ARG A 298 -17.48 -9.37 -4.53
CA ARG A 298 -16.47 -8.41 -4.98
C ARG A 298 -17.00 -6.99 -4.79
N ARG A 299 -16.23 -6.15 -4.09
CA ARG A 299 -16.58 -4.74 -3.82
C ARG A 299 -15.78 -3.81 -4.71
N PHE A 300 -14.46 -3.98 -4.71
CA PHE A 300 -13.57 -3.20 -5.57
C PHE A 300 -12.76 -4.09 -6.50
N ALA A 301 -12.67 -3.68 -7.76
CA ALA A 301 -11.68 -4.17 -8.70
C ALA A 301 -10.46 -3.25 -8.62
N VAL A 302 -9.28 -3.84 -8.69
CA VAL A 302 -8.02 -3.11 -8.71
C VAL A 302 -7.26 -3.50 -9.96
N THR A 303 -6.82 -2.51 -10.71
CA THR A 303 -5.86 -2.68 -11.80
C THR A 303 -4.56 -2.01 -11.41
N VAL A 304 -3.53 -2.78 -11.08
CA VAL A 304 -2.16 -2.25 -10.95
C VAL A 304 -1.45 -2.41 -12.28
N ASN A 305 -1.12 -1.31 -12.94
CA ASN A 305 -0.39 -1.33 -14.21
C ASN A 305 1.08 -1.68 -13.96
N LEU A 306 1.63 -2.65 -14.70
CA LEU A 306 3.01 -3.12 -14.47
C LEU A 306 4.03 -2.56 -15.48
N ASN A 307 3.56 -1.98 -16.59
CA ASN A 307 4.42 -1.47 -17.67
C ASN A 307 3.73 -0.39 -18.54
N ALA A 308 3.08 0.60 -17.92
CA ALA A 308 2.28 1.65 -18.56
C ALA A 308 3.00 2.42 -19.69
N GLU A 309 4.33 2.50 -19.63
CA GLU A 309 5.15 3.20 -20.64
C GLU A 309 5.44 2.33 -21.89
N ASP A 310 5.22 1.02 -21.83
CA ASP A 310 5.65 0.06 -22.86
C ASP A 310 4.54 -0.29 -23.88
N TYR A 311 3.32 0.25 -23.74
CA TYR A 311 2.18 -0.06 -24.61
C TYR A 311 1.30 1.13 -24.96
N SER A 312 0.47 0.98 -26.01
CA SER A 312 -0.58 1.94 -26.38
C SER A 312 -1.95 1.25 -26.49
N GLY A 313 -3.03 2.02 -26.32
CA GLY A 313 -4.36 1.44 -26.08
C GLY A 313 -4.45 0.75 -24.72
N GLY A 314 -5.44 -0.11 -24.48
CA GLY A 314 -5.51 -0.88 -23.22
C GLY A 314 -6.09 -0.15 -22.01
N ASP A 315 -6.51 1.10 -22.16
CA ASP A 315 -7.00 1.94 -21.06
C ASP A 315 -8.33 1.43 -20.51
N LEU A 316 -8.59 1.75 -19.24
CA LEU A 316 -9.89 1.52 -18.65
C LEU A 316 -10.85 2.64 -19.03
N MET A 317 -12.08 2.30 -19.38
CA MET A 317 -13.15 3.26 -19.63
C MET A 317 -14.41 2.84 -18.86
N PHE A 318 -15.19 3.83 -18.43
CA PHE A 318 -16.42 3.67 -17.67
C PHE A 318 -17.57 4.36 -18.41
N PRO A 319 -18.22 3.67 -19.37
CA PRO A 319 -19.12 4.31 -20.33
C PRO A 319 -20.30 5.05 -19.69
N GLU A 320 -20.74 4.64 -18.50
CA GLU A 320 -21.81 5.30 -17.73
C GLU A 320 -21.45 6.74 -17.29
N PHE A 321 -20.16 7.10 -17.33
CA PHE A 321 -19.64 8.40 -16.89
C PHE A 321 -18.91 9.16 -18.02
N GLY A 322 -19.12 8.73 -19.26
CA GLY A 322 -18.51 9.34 -20.45
C GLY A 322 -17.34 8.53 -21.01
N ARG A 323 -16.53 9.20 -21.83
CA ARG A 323 -15.44 8.58 -22.62
C ARG A 323 -14.04 8.87 -22.08
N ALA A 324 -13.95 9.33 -20.83
CA ALA A 324 -12.65 9.50 -20.18
C ALA A 324 -11.98 8.13 -20.01
N ALA A 325 -10.72 8.06 -20.44
CA ALA A 325 -9.87 6.89 -20.30
C ALA A 325 -8.96 7.02 -19.09
N TYR A 326 -8.72 5.92 -18.38
CA TYR A 326 -7.95 5.89 -17.14
C TYR A 326 -6.76 4.94 -17.28
N ARG A 327 -5.56 5.48 -17.06
CA ARG A 327 -4.30 4.74 -16.98
C ARG A 327 -3.51 5.21 -15.78
N ALA A 328 -3.27 4.32 -14.83
CA ALA A 328 -2.27 4.58 -13.79
C ALA A 328 -0.84 4.41 -14.38
N PRO A 329 0.15 5.17 -13.90
CA PRO A 329 1.56 4.93 -14.26
C PRO A 329 1.99 3.52 -13.83
N THR A 330 3.14 3.03 -14.29
CA THR A 330 3.66 1.75 -13.84
C THR A 330 3.83 1.73 -12.32
N GLY A 331 3.33 0.67 -11.70
CA GLY A 331 3.22 0.51 -10.26
C GLY A 331 2.05 1.26 -9.63
N GLY A 332 1.31 2.05 -10.39
CA GLY A 332 0.09 2.71 -9.94
C GLY A 332 -1.16 1.84 -10.11
N ALA A 333 -2.17 2.10 -9.29
CA ALA A 333 -3.45 1.40 -9.27
C ALA A 333 -4.60 2.29 -9.76
N VAL A 334 -5.54 1.69 -10.50
CA VAL A 334 -6.90 2.20 -10.68
C VAL A 334 -7.84 1.33 -9.85
N VAL A 335 -8.60 1.93 -8.94
CA VAL A 335 -9.56 1.25 -8.05
C VAL A 335 -10.95 1.76 -8.31
N PHE A 336 -11.90 0.84 -8.44
CA PHE A 336 -13.29 1.17 -8.75
C PHE A 336 -14.25 0.11 -8.22
N SER A 337 -15.51 0.49 -8.01
CA SER A 337 -16.54 -0.45 -7.59
C SER A 337 -16.79 -1.50 -8.66
N CYS A 338 -16.86 -2.77 -8.27
CA CYS A 338 -17.18 -3.88 -9.18
C CYS A 338 -18.57 -3.76 -9.82
N SER A 339 -19.43 -2.93 -9.22
CA SER A 339 -20.75 -2.62 -9.76
C SER A 339 -20.71 -1.63 -10.92
N LEU A 340 -19.59 -0.96 -11.24
CA LEU A 340 -19.55 -0.02 -12.37
C LEU A 340 -19.37 -0.76 -13.70
N LEU A 341 -20.08 -0.31 -14.74
CA LEU A 341 -19.88 -0.82 -16.08
C LEU A 341 -18.53 -0.29 -16.57
N HIS A 342 -17.63 -1.20 -16.92
CA HIS A 342 -16.29 -0.84 -17.33
C HIS A 342 -15.77 -1.76 -18.41
N GLU A 343 -14.79 -1.28 -19.15
CA GLU A 343 -14.08 -2.05 -20.17
C GLU A 343 -12.58 -1.76 -20.15
N ALA A 344 -11.80 -2.71 -20.66
CA ALA A 344 -10.42 -2.48 -21.06
C ALA A 344 -10.41 -2.34 -22.59
N LEU A 345 -10.08 -1.14 -23.06
CA LEU A 345 -10.00 -0.83 -24.49
C LEU A 345 -8.94 -1.70 -25.19
N PRO A 346 -9.01 -1.90 -26.51
CA PRO A 346 -8.01 -2.68 -27.24
C PRO A 346 -6.60 -2.14 -27.06
N VAL A 347 -5.64 -3.03 -26.80
CA VAL A 347 -4.21 -2.72 -26.94
C VAL A 347 -3.88 -2.63 -28.42
N THR A 348 -3.20 -1.54 -28.80
CA THR A 348 -2.87 -1.24 -30.20
C THR A 348 -1.38 -1.38 -30.51
N ARG A 349 -0.51 -1.43 -29.49
CA ARG A 349 0.93 -1.67 -29.62
C ARG A 349 1.48 -2.26 -28.34
N GLY A 350 2.36 -3.26 -28.45
CA GLY A 350 3.05 -3.87 -27.32
C GLY A 350 2.17 -4.79 -26.48
N GLN A 351 2.63 -5.10 -25.27
CA GLN A 351 1.92 -5.98 -24.34
C GLN A 351 1.63 -5.23 -23.06
N ARG A 352 0.37 -5.19 -22.65
CA ARG A 352 -0.06 -4.62 -21.37
C ARG A 352 -0.10 -5.69 -20.30
N TYR A 353 0.71 -5.54 -19.27
CA TYR A 353 0.68 -6.37 -18.07
C TYR A 353 0.01 -5.64 -16.90
N ALA A 354 -0.91 -6.32 -16.22
CA ALA A 354 -1.60 -5.78 -15.07
C ALA A 354 -1.78 -6.82 -13.96
N TYR A 355 -1.56 -6.42 -12.71
CA TYR A 355 -1.92 -7.24 -11.54
C TYR A 355 -3.35 -6.91 -11.11
N LEU A 356 -4.22 -7.92 -11.06
CA LEU A 356 -5.69 -7.73 -11.00
C LEU A 356 -6.38 -8.42 -9.81
N PRO A 357 -6.26 -7.90 -8.59
CA PRO A 357 -7.00 -8.41 -7.44
C PRO A 357 -8.39 -7.76 -7.32
N PHE A 358 -9.26 -8.43 -6.57
CA PHE A 358 -10.49 -7.87 -6.04
C PHE A 358 -10.37 -7.66 -4.53
N LEU A 359 -10.96 -6.59 -4.00
CA LEU A 359 -10.95 -6.27 -2.58
C LEU A 359 -12.38 -6.28 -2.03
N TYR A 360 -12.52 -6.75 -0.79
CA TYR A 360 -13.81 -6.85 -0.10
C TYR A 360 -13.61 -6.93 1.43
N ASP A 361 -14.70 -6.95 2.19
CA ASP A 361 -14.72 -6.98 3.65
C ASP A 361 -15.22 -8.34 4.20
N GLU A 362 -15.35 -8.43 5.52
CA GLU A 362 -15.86 -9.65 6.16
C GLU A 362 -17.34 -9.93 5.82
N ALA A 363 -18.17 -8.89 5.70
CA ALA A 363 -19.57 -9.06 5.33
C ALA A 363 -19.71 -9.67 3.93
N ALA A 364 -18.91 -9.19 2.96
CA ALA A 364 -18.83 -9.79 1.65
C ALA A 364 -18.22 -11.20 1.67
N ALA A 365 -17.27 -11.49 2.56
CA ALA A 365 -16.74 -12.84 2.73
C ALA A 365 -17.83 -13.84 3.16
N ALA A 366 -18.76 -13.44 4.02
CA ALA A 366 -19.91 -14.26 4.39
C ALA A 366 -20.82 -14.56 3.19
N ILE A 367 -21.08 -13.56 2.33
CA ILE A 367 -21.82 -13.76 1.07
C ILE A 367 -21.11 -14.76 0.17
N ARG A 368 -19.78 -14.62 0.03
CA ARG A 368 -18.95 -15.55 -0.76
C ARG A 368 -19.11 -16.99 -0.30
N GLN A 369 -19.09 -17.22 1.02
CA GLN A 369 -19.25 -18.56 1.60
C GLN A 369 -20.67 -19.09 1.43
N ALA A 370 -21.69 -18.26 1.63
CA ALA A 370 -23.10 -18.64 1.46
C ALA A 370 -23.42 -19.04 0.01
N ASN A 371 -22.73 -18.46 -0.97
CA ASN A 371 -22.95 -18.72 -2.39
C ASN A 371 -22.20 -19.95 -2.94
N ASN A 372 -21.42 -20.67 -2.13
CA ASN A 372 -20.75 -21.91 -2.54
C ASN A 372 -21.65 -22.95 -3.22
N PRO A 373 -22.90 -23.19 -2.78
CA PRO A 373 -23.81 -24.14 -3.45
C PRO A 373 -24.20 -23.74 -4.87
N HIS A 374 -24.00 -22.48 -5.25
CA HIS A 374 -24.34 -21.91 -6.55
C HIS A 374 -23.15 -21.81 -7.51
N LEU A 375 -22.02 -22.44 -7.16
CA LEU A 375 -20.84 -22.51 -8.02
C LEU A 375 -20.97 -23.73 -8.95
N GLY A 376 -20.76 -23.51 -10.25
CA GLY A 376 -20.64 -24.58 -11.24
C GLY A 376 -19.23 -25.14 -11.32
N ASP A 377 -19.04 -26.12 -12.21
CA ASP A 377 -17.76 -26.80 -12.39
C ASP A 377 -16.66 -25.81 -12.83
N GLY A 378 -15.45 -26.01 -12.30
CA GLY A 378 -14.28 -25.16 -12.57
C GLY A 378 -14.25 -23.83 -11.78
N VAL A 379 -15.18 -23.61 -10.85
CA VAL A 379 -15.17 -22.47 -9.93
C VAL A 379 -14.74 -22.91 -8.53
N GLN A 380 -13.77 -22.23 -7.94
CA GLN A 380 -13.22 -22.59 -6.63
C GLN A 380 -14.20 -22.27 -5.49
N VAL A 381 -14.47 -23.27 -4.66
CA VAL A 381 -15.24 -23.13 -3.42
C VAL A 381 -14.44 -22.30 -2.41
N TYR A 382 -15.12 -21.38 -1.74
CA TYR A 382 -14.52 -20.54 -0.72
C TYR A 382 -14.76 -21.10 0.68
N GLN A 383 -13.72 -21.20 1.51
CA GLN A 383 -13.87 -21.49 2.94
C GLN A 383 -13.24 -20.36 3.76
N MET A 384 -14.01 -19.80 4.68
CA MET A 384 -13.51 -18.77 5.58
C MET A 384 -12.63 -19.40 6.66
N VAL A 385 -11.32 -19.12 6.64
CA VAL A 385 -10.39 -19.61 7.66
C VAL A 385 -10.50 -18.74 8.92
N GLY A 386 -10.98 -19.35 10.02
CA GLY A 386 -11.01 -18.74 11.37
C GLY A 386 -12.41 -18.55 12.00
N ALA A 387 -13.49 -18.99 11.35
CA ALA A 387 -14.83 -18.96 11.94
C ALA A 387 -15.12 -20.28 12.67
N THR A 388 -14.73 -20.38 13.94
CA THR A 388 -15.36 -21.36 14.84
C THR A 388 -16.76 -20.82 15.20
N PRO A 389 -17.85 -21.59 15.02
CA PRO A 389 -19.17 -21.12 15.45
C PRO A 389 -19.13 -20.75 16.95
N GLY A 390 -19.44 -19.49 17.28
CA GLY A 390 -19.56 -19.03 18.67
C GLY A 390 -18.39 -18.23 19.27
N GLN A 391 -17.31 -17.93 18.53
CA GLN A 391 -16.28 -16.99 19.00
C GLN A 391 -16.34 -15.66 18.25
N ALA A 392 -16.66 -14.58 18.96
CA ALA A 392 -16.49 -13.21 18.49
C ALA A 392 -14.99 -12.94 18.30
N THR A 393 -14.48 -13.14 17.09
CA THR A 393 -13.12 -12.72 16.75
C THR A 393 -13.12 -11.21 16.59
N GLY A 394 -12.33 -10.49 17.40
CA GLY A 394 -12.11 -9.06 17.24
C GLY A 394 -11.63 -8.69 15.82
N PRO A 395 -11.61 -7.40 15.45
CA PRO A 395 -11.31 -6.96 14.09
C PRO A 395 -9.97 -7.51 13.60
N ARG A 396 -10.00 -8.38 12.58
CA ARG A 396 -8.80 -8.92 11.93
C ARG A 396 -8.07 -7.79 11.17
N PRO A 397 -6.72 -7.74 11.19
CA PRO A 397 -5.98 -6.79 10.37
C PRO A 397 -6.28 -7.00 8.89
N ALA A 398 -6.39 -5.92 8.13
CA ALA A 398 -6.66 -5.97 6.70
C ALA A 398 -5.61 -6.83 5.98
N LEU A 399 -6.07 -7.77 5.16
CA LEU A 399 -5.21 -8.64 4.35
C LEU A 399 -4.18 -9.46 5.15
N ALA A 400 -4.45 -9.73 6.44
CA ALA A 400 -3.59 -10.58 7.24
C ALA A 400 -3.36 -11.96 6.56
N PRO A 401 -2.15 -12.54 6.65
CA PRO A 401 -1.85 -13.85 6.06
C PRO A 401 -2.96 -14.87 6.37
N GLN A 402 -3.41 -15.58 5.33
CA GLN A 402 -4.65 -16.36 5.41
C GLN A 402 -4.51 -17.71 6.14
N ASP A 403 -3.31 -18.13 6.52
CA ASP A 403 -3.07 -19.51 6.97
C ASP A 403 -2.45 -19.57 8.38
N ARG A 404 -3.22 -20.11 9.33
CA ARG A 404 -2.67 -20.97 10.39
C ARG A 404 -3.18 -22.39 10.11
N ARG A 405 -2.29 -23.39 10.12
CA ARG A 405 -2.67 -24.80 9.92
C ARG A 405 -3.71 -25.22 10.97
N PRO A 406 -4.68 -26.09 10.62
CA PRO A 406 -5.44 -26.83 11.63
C PRO A 406 -4.46 -27.69 12.45
N GLY A 407 -4.36 -27.47 13.76
CA GLY A 407 -3.64 -28.36 14.67
C GLY A 407 -2.59 -27.75 15.62
N GLN A 408 -2.23 -26.47 15.53
CA GLN A 408 -1.39 -25.85 16.56
C GLN A 408 -2.23 -25.48 17.79
N LYS A 409 -2.22 -26.35 18.82
CA LYS A 409 -2.68 -25.97 20.16
C LYS A 409 -1.89 -24.76 20.64
N ALA A 410 -2.58 -23.77 21.22
CA ALA A 410 -1.95 -22.65 21.89
C ALA A 410 -0.94 -23.19 22.92
N GLY A 411 0.34 -22.87 22.73
CA GLY A 411 1.38 -23.19 23.70
C GLY A 411 0.97 -22.63 25.06
N LYS A 412 0.82 -23.52 26.04
CA LYS A 412 0.65 -23.14 27.44
C LYS A 412 1.77 -22.16 27.80
N ARG A 413 1.39 -20.99 28.33
CA ARG A 413 2.31 -20.12 29.07
C ARG A 413 3.05 -20.98 30.10
N PRO A 414 4.38 -20.88 30.26
CA PRO A 414 5.04 -21.53 31.38
C PRO A 414 4.55 -20.82 32.65
N GLY A 415 3.72 -21.52 33.42
CA GLY A 415 3.30 -21.08 34.73
C GLY A 415 4.51 -21.03 35.66
N GLY A 416 4.65 -19.91 36.35
CA GLY A 416 5.63 -19.76 37.42
C GLY A 416 5.41 -20.82 38.50
N LYS A 417 6.49 -21.48 38.91
CA LYS A 417 6.53 -22.22 40.17
C LYS A 417 7.27 -21.37 41.19
N GLY A 418 6.52 -20.94 42.22
CA GLY A 418 7.07 -20.49 43.48
C GLY A 418 7.64 -21.66 44.31
N PRO A 419 8.24 -21.36 45.48
CA PRO A 419 9.36 -22.12 46.03
C PRO A 419 8.91 -23.30 46.90
N GLY A 420 9.60 -24.44 46.76
CA GLY A 420 9.46 -25.62 47.60
C GLY A 420 10.69 -25.81 48.48
N LYS A 421 10.46 -25.85 49.79
CA LYS A 421 11.44 -25.99 50.88
C LYS A 421 12.18 -27.35 50.86
N ASP A 422 13.43 -27.26 51.33
CA ASP A 422 14.30 -28.32 51.88
C ASP A 422 13.58 -29.13 52.99
N PRO A 423 13.97 -30.39 53.32
CA PRO A 423 15.19 -30.59 54.12
C PRO A 423 15.98 -31.90 53.84
N GLY A 424 17.30 -31.78 53.76
CA GLY A 424 18.20 -32.28 54.83
C GLY A 424 18.67 -33.75 54.89
N LYS A 425 20.01 -33.85 55.04
CA LYS A 425 20.87 -34.93 55.60
C LYS A 425 21.23 -36.10 54.66
N GLY A 426 22.49 -36.50 54.46
CA GLY A 426 23.77 -36.03 54.99
C GLY A 426 24.95 -36.98 54.66
N LYS A 427 26.17 -36.41 54.82
CA LYS A 427 27.48 -37.01 55.18
C LYS A 427 28.24 -37.92 54.19
N SER A 428 29.41 -37.44 53.75
CA SER A 428 30.78 -37.92 54.09
C SER A 428 31.78 -37.37 53.03
N ALA A 429 32.67 -36.43 53.36
CA ALA A 429 33.95 -36.52 54.08
C ALA A 429 35.13 -37.05 53.22
N GLY A 430 36.13 -36.18 52.99
CA GLY A 430 37.48 -36.57 52.58
C GLY A 430 38.25 -35.47 51.81
N PRO A 431 39.18 -34.73 52.44
CA PRO A 431 40.10 -33.83 51.74
C PRO A 431 41.47 -34.50 51.54
N ARG A 432 42.16 -34.20 50.43
CA ARG A 432 43.64 -34.08 50.33
C ARG A 432 44.05 -33.65 48.91
N ARG A 433 44.69 -32.48 48.83
CA ARG A 433 45.70 -32.11 47.81
C ARG A 433 47.06 -32.69 48.24
N PRO A 434 48.19 -32.57 47.49
CA PRO A 434 48.41 -31.98 46.14
C PRO A 434 49.23 -32.86 45.17
N ARG A 435 49.14 -32.59 43.87
CA ARG A 435 50.26 -32.33 42.93
C ARG A 435 49.71 -31.90 41.58
#